data_AF-A0AAR2JY58-F1
#
_entry.id   AF-A0AAR2JY58-F1
#
_cell.length_a   1.000
_cell.length_b   1.000
_cell.length_c   1.000
_cell.angle_alpha   90.00
_cell.angle_beta   90.00
_cell.angle_gamma   90.00
#
_symmetry.space_group_name_H-M   'P 1'
#
loop_
_entity.id
_entity.type
_entity.pdbx_description
1 polymer ?
#
loop_
_entity_poly.entity_id
_entity_poly.type
_entity_poly.pdbx_seq_one_letter_code
_entity_poly.pdbx_strand_id
1 'polypeptide(L)'
;TERLINQPGWRYFSCSLYYISTDRKSWDESRQDCRARGADLLIINSREEQDFTEKLRGGQTAWIGLSYRLIEGVWRWGWVDDSAVTTSFWRPGQTYMYRRSCVITGSGSDPVLNWSNINCYEQHVWICEKRLFS
;
A
#
# COMPACT_ATOMS: atom_id res chain seq x y z
N THR A 1 12.60 8.18 -20.43
CA THR A 1 12.51 6.76 -20.01
C THR A 1 13.64 6.38 -19.07
N GLU A 2 14.94 6.47 -19.42
CA GLU A 2 16.04 6.18 -18.48
C GLU A 2 16.12 7.13 -17.27
N ARG A 3 15.88 8.44 -17.47
CA ARG A 3 15.87 9.43 -16.38
C ARG A 3 14.78 9.21 -15.31
N LEU A 4 13.68 8.53 -15.64
CA LEU A 4 12.61 8.22 -14.69
C LEU A 4 12.95 6.98 -13.86
N ILE A 5 13.64 6.00 -14.44
CA ILE A 5 14.00 4.74 -13.77
C ILE A 5 15.10 4.94 -12.73
N ASN A 6 16.00 5.91 -12.95
CA ASN A 6 17.13 6.20 -12.04
C ASN A 6 16.84 7.29 -11.00
N GLN A 7 15.57 7.49 -10.61
CA GLN A 7 15.23 8.45 -9.55
C GLN A 7 15.75 7.95 -8.20
N PRO A 8 16.59 8.72 -7.47
CA PRO A 8 17.10 8.32 -6.17
C PRO A 8 15.95 8.02 -5.19
N GLY A 9 16.08 6.91 -4.46
CA GLY A 9 15.06 6.46 -3.51
C GLY A 9 13.87 5.70 -4.14
N TRP A 10 13.75 5.67 -5.47
CA TRP A 10 12.73 4.88 -6.16
C TRP A 10 13.30 3.54 -6.63
N ARG A 11 12.41 2.56 -6.79
CA ARG A 11 12.69 1.22 -7.31
C ARG A 11 11.74 0.92 -8.46
N TYR A 12 12.29 0.50 -9.59
CA TYR A 12 11.47 0.10 -10.73
C TYR A 12 11.08 -1.38 -10.61
N PHE A 13 9.79 -1.65 -10.83
CA PHE A 13 9.26 -3.00 -10.97
C PHE A 13 8.00 -2.96 -11.85
N SER A 14 7.87 -3.89 -12.81
CA SER A 14 6.67 -4.07 -13.63
C SER A 14 5.95 -2.77 -14.08
N CYS A 15 6.65 -1.90 -14.82
CA CYS A 15 6.11 -0.62 -15.34
C CYS A 15 5.72 0.45 -14.31
N SER A 16 6.04 0.25 -13.04
CA SER A 16 5.81 1.21 -11.96
C SER A 16 7.12 1.56 -11.25
N LEU A 17 7.14 2.74 -10.62
CA LEU A 17 8.17 3.15 -9.68
C LEU A 17 7.59 3.10 -8.27
N TYR A 18 8.37 2.57 -7.34
CA TYR A 18 7.99 2.41 -5.94
C TYR A 18 8.95 3.17 -5.04
N TYR A 19 8.41 3.89 -4.06
CA TYR A 19 9.17 4.57 -3.02
C TYR A 19 8.70 4.05 -1.67
N ILE A 20 9.63 3.69 -0.79
CA ILE A 20 9.33 3.40 0.61
C ILE A 20 9.91 4.50 1.49
N SER A 21 9.09 4.98 2.44
CA SER A 21 9.53 6.01 3.37
C SER A 21 10.51 5.48 4.41
N THR A 22 11.32 6.40 4.95
CA THR A 22 12.11 6.17 6.17
C THR A 22 11.38 6.66 7.41
N ASP A 23 10.47 7.61 7.25
CA ASP A 23 9.64 8.14 8.34
C ASP A 23 8.37 7.32 8.52
N ARG A 24 7.68 7.56 9.64
CA ARG A 24 6.39 6.93 9.96
C ARG A 24 5.30 7.98 10.07
N LYS A 25 4.14 7.72 9.46
CA LYS A 25 2.98 8.64 9.40
C LYS A 25 1.67 7.89 9.50
N SER A 26 0.58 8.60 9.76
CA SER A 26 -0.78 8.07 9.59
C SER A 26 -1.06 7.74 8.12
N TRP A 27 -2.10 6.95 7.85
CA TRP A 27 -2.44 6.56 6.48
C TRP A 27 -2.74 7.77 5.58
N ASP A 28 -3.52 8.74 6.09
CA ASP A 28 -3.89 9.95 5.33
C ASP A 28 -2.68 10.84 5.03
N GLU A 29 -1.79 11.05 6.02
CA GLU A 29 -0.56 11.82 5.82
C GLU A 29 0.41 11.12 4.86
N SER A 30 0.48 9.79 4.93
CA SER A 30 1.29 8.96 4.01
C SER A 30 0.79 9.09 2.58
N ARG A 31 -0.54 9.06 2.39
CA ARG A 31 -1.16 9.28 1.08
C ARG A 31 -0.88 10.66 0.53
N GLN A 32 -0.96 11.68 1.37
CA GLN A 32 -0.65 13.06 0.97
C GLN A 32 0.81 13.19 0.53
N ASP A 33 1.75 12.55 1.22
CA ASP A 33 3.16 12.51 0.81
C ASP A 33 3.36 11.83 -0.55
N CYS A 34 2.72 10.67 -0.80
CA CYS A 34 2.78 10.04 -2.12
C CYS A 34 2.24 10.95 -3.23
N ARG A 35 1.10 11.62 -2.98
CA ARG A 35 0.50 12.56 -3.93
C ARG A 35 1.37 13.77 -4.20
N ALA A 36 2.03 14.31 -3.18
CA ALA A 36 3.00 15.40 -3.34
C ALA A 36 4.20 14.99 -4.21
N ARG A 37 4.52 13.68 -4.30
CA ARG A 37 5.55 13.12 -5.18
C ARG A 37 5.05 12.76 -6.59
N GLY A 38 3.77 13.03 -6.90
CA GLY A 38 3.15 12.63 -8.16
C GLY A 38 2.94 11.11 -8.27
N ALA A 39 2.59 10.47 -7.15
CA ALA A 39 2.26 9.06 -6.98
C ALA A 39 0.97 8.93 -6.13
N ASP A 40 0.55 7.73 -5.78
CA ASP A 40 -0.41 7.50 -4.68
C ASP A 40 0.10 6.31 -3.84
N LEU A 41 -0.60 5.93 -2.76
CA LEU A 41 -0.24 4.74 -2.00
C LEU A 41 -0.33 3.48 -2.86
N LEU A 42 0.59 2.55 -2.62
CA LEU A 42 0.72 1.28 -3.33
C LEU A 42 -0.62 0.54 -3.46
N ILE A 43 -0.97 0.15 -4.69
CA ILE A 43 -2.03 -0.82 -4.97
C ILE A 43 -1.35 -2.16 -5.21
N ILE A 44 -1.84 -3.23 -4.62
CA ILE A 44 -1.30 -4.56 -4.86
C ILE A 44 -2.35 -5.38 -5.61
N ASN A 45 -2.11 -5.61 -6.90
CA ASN A 45 -3.07 -6.26 -7.79
C ASN A 45 -2.63 -7.66 -8.26
N SER A 46 -1.43 -8.09 -7.89
CA SER A 46 -0.83 -9.34 -8.34
C SER A 46 0.01 -10.00 -7.24
N ARG A 47 0.31 -11.29 -7.41
CA ARG A 47 1.17 -12.02 -6.48
C ARG A 47 2.62 -11.53 -6.57
N GLU A 48 3.06 -11.20 -7.77
CA GLU A 48 4.40 -10.72 -8.06
C GLU A 48 4.65 -9.37 -7.40
N GLU A 49 3.66 -8.48 -7.37
CA GLU A 49 3.73 -7.20 -6.67
C GLU A 49 3.72 -7.36 -5.14
N GLN A 50 2.96 -8.32 -4.60
CA GLN A 50 3.03 -8.67 -3.18
C GLN A 50 4.44 -9.18 -2.80
N ASP A 51 5.01 -10.09 -3.60
CA ASP A 51 6.36 -10.64 -3.35
C ASP A 51 7.45 -9.56 -3.51
N PHE A 52 7.29 -8.63 -4.44
CA PHE A 52 8.17 -7.46 -4.56
C PHE A 52 8.08 -6.55 -3.34
N THR A 53 6.85 -6.26 -2.89
CA THR A 53 6.58 -5.43 -1.71
C THR A 53 7.19 -6.01 -0.44
N GLU A 54 7.10 -7.34 -0.28
CA GLU A 54 7.73 -8.08 0.81
C GLU A 54 9.25 -7.86 0.88
N LYS A 55 9.92 -7.85 -0.27
CA LYS A 55 11.36 -7.57 -0.36
C LYS A 55 11.65 -6.08 -0.12
N LEU A 56 10.83 -5.19 -0.67
CA LEU A 56 11.01 -3.74 -0.57
C LEU A 56 10.90 -3.24 0.87
N ARG A 57 9.94 -3.77 1.64
CA ARG A 57 9.71 -3.35 3.03
C ARG A 57 10.80 -3.77 4.01
N GLY A 58 11.63 -4.77 3.65
CA GLY A 58 12.78 -5.19 4.45
C GLY A 58 12.44 -5.57 5.89
N GLY A 59 11.32 -6.27 6.09
CA GLY A 59 10.84 -6.69 7.42
C GLY A 59 9.98 -5.67 8.18
N GLN A 60 9.84 -4.44 7.69
CA GLN A 60 8.95 -3.44 8.29
C GLN A 60 7.48 -3.67 7.92
N THR A 61 6.55 -3.23 8.77
CA THR A 61 5.15 -3.06 8.38
C THR A 61 4.97 -1.75 7.65
N ALA A 62 4.22 -1.77 6.55
CA ALA A 62 4.05 -0.59 5.70
C ALA A 62 2.60 -0.36 5.31
N TRP A 63 2.18 0.90 5.27
CA TRP A 63 0.90 1.30 4.70
C TRP A 63 0.83 0.99 3.20
N ILE A 64 -0.32 0.44 2.79
CA ILE A 64 -0.72 0.28 1.38
C ILE A 64 -2.01 1.07 1.12
N GLY A 65 -2.37 1.23 -0.14
CA GLY A 65 -3.50 2.07 -0.58
C GLY A 65 -4.90 1.50 -0.30
N LEU A 66 -5.00 0.41 0.46
CA LEU A 66 -6.28 -0.20 0.78
C LEU A 66 -6.87 0.39 2.07
N SER A 67 -8.15 0.74 2.02
CA SER A 67 -8.88 1.31 3.16
C SER A 67 -10.35 0.91 3.12
N TYR A 68 -10.99 0.83 4.29
CA TYR A 68 -12.43 0.66 4.41
C TYR A 68 -13.09 2.04 4.50
N ARG A 69 -13.70 2.48 3.41
CA ARG A 69 -14.25 3.83 3.28
C ARG A 69 -15.60 3.84 2.55
N LEU A 70 -16.27 4.98 2.59
CA LEU A 70 -17.52 5.20 1.89
C LEU A 70 -17.23 5.48 0.41
N ILE A 71 -17.60 4.55 -0.48
CA ILE A 71 -17.41 4.67 -1.93
C ILE A 71 -18.77 4.54 -2.58
N GLU A 72 -19.26 5.61 -3.21
CA GLU A 72 -20.60 5.69 -3.81
C GLU A 72 -21.73 5.36 -2.81
N GLY A 73 -21.62 5.87 -1.59
CA GLY A 73 -22.64 5.68 -0.54
C GLY A 73 -22.62 4.31 0.14
N VAL A 74 -21.71 3.41 -0.23
CA VAL A 74 -21.56 2.08 0.37
C VAL A 74 -20.20 1.97 1.07
N TRP A 75 -20.20 1.48 2.31
CA TRP A 75 -18.97 1.16 3.03
C TRP A 75 -18.36 -0.13 2.50
N ARG A 76 -17.21 -0.03 1.87
CA ARG A 76 -16.48 -1.17 1.29
C ARG A 76 -14.98 -0.96 1.36
N TRP A 77 -14.24 -2.06 1.20
CA TRP A 77 -12.82 -2.00 0.90
C TRP A 77 -12.61 -1.44 -0.50
N GLY A 78 -11.71 -0.45 -0.62
CA GLY A 78 -11.34 0.10 -1.92
C GLY A 78 -9.93 0.67 -1.92
N TRP A 79 -9.27 0.50 -3.06
CA TRP A 79 -7.94 1.04 -3.33
C TRP A 79 -7.99 2.55 -3.50
N VAL A 80 -6.85 3.23 -3.40
CA VAL A 80 -6.75 4.68 -3.57
C VAL A 80 -7.24 5.22 -4.91
N ASP A 81 -7.28 4.39 -5.95
CA ASP A 81 -7.84 4.71 -7.28
C ASP A 81 -9.32 4.33 -7.45
N ASP A 82 -9.99 3.98 -6.35
CA ASP A 82 -11.38 3.50 -6.28
C ASP A 82 -11.64 2.17 -7.01
N SER A 83 -10.59 1.48 -7.46
CA SER A 83 -10.73 0.12 -7.98
C SER A 83 -11.17 -0.87 -6.90
N ALA A 84 -11.94 -1.88 -7.33
CA ALA A 84 -12.39 -2.95 -6.46
C ALA A 84 -11.22 -3.88 -6.08
N VAL A 85 -11.31 -4.47 -4.88
CA VAL A 85 -10.34 -5.50 -4.45
C VAL A 85 -10.64 -6.81 -5.18
N THR A 86 -9.82 -7.14 -6.18
CA THR A 86 -9.94 -8.39 -6.96
C THR A 86 -9.02 -9.50 -6.46
N THR A 87 -7.93 -9.14 -5.80
CA THR A 87 -6.97 -10.04 -5.17
C THR A 87 -6.69 -9.55 -3.75
N SER A 88 -6.47 -10.47 -2.82
CA SER A 88 -6.20 -10.12 -1.43
C SER A 88 -5.20 -11.05 -0.78
N PHE A 89 -4.31 -10.48 0.05
CA PHE A 89 -3.33 -11.23 0.81
C PHE A 89 -3.51 -11.03 2.33
N TRP A 90 -4.76 -11.09 2.78
CA TRP A 90 -5.13 -11.00 4.18
C TRP A 90 -4.49 -12.10 5.01
N ARG A 91 -3.99 -11.73 6.19
CA ARG A 91 -3.53 -12.69 7.17
C ARG A 91 -4.68 -13.61 7.62
N PRO A 92 -4.48 -14.94 7.70
CA PRO A 92 -5.52 -15.85 8.18
C PRO A 92 -5.96 -15.52 9.60
N GLY A 93 -7.25 -15.68 9.87
CA GLY A 93 -7.81 -15.50 11.22
C GLY A 93 -8.00 -14.05 11.66
N GLN A 94 -7.86 -13.06 10.77
CA GLN A 94 -8.31 -11.71 11.07
C GLN A 94 -9.84 -11.67 11.23
N THR A 95 -10.29 -11.27 12.41
CA THR A 95 -11.68 -10.94 12.71
C THR A 95 -11.87 -9.43 12.46
N TYR A 96 -12.47 -9.07 11.32
CA TYR A 96 -12.86 -7.69 11.02
C TYR A 96 -13.73 -7.14 12.17
N MET A 97 -13.56 -5.93 12.71
CA MET A 97 -13.90 -4.66 12.08
C MET A 97 -13.56 -3.52 13.06
N TYR A 98 -12.66 -2.60 12.70
CA TYR A 98 -12.85 -1.21 13.12
C TYR A 98 -13.55 -0.48 11.97
N ARG A 99 -14.64 0.25 12.26
CA ARG A 99 -15.15 1.26 11.32
C ARG A 99 -13.99 2.20 11.00
N ARG A 100 -13.75 2.49 9.71
CA ARG A 100 -12.59 3.30 9.23
C ARG A 100 -11.23 2.64 9.49
N SER A 101 -11.07 1.39 9.07
CA SER A 101 -9.75 0.72 9.10
C SER A 101 -8.93 1.03 7.84
N CYS A 102 -7.62 1.10 8.00
CA CYS A 102 -6.64 1.18 6.91
C CYS A 102 -5.77 -0.09 6.93
N VAL A 103 -5.05 -0.36 5.84
CA VAL A 103 -4.35 -1.64 5.68
C VAL A 103 -2.84 -1.47 5.65
N ILE A 104 -2.15 -2.26 6.46
CA ILE A 104 -0.73 -2.49 6.35
C ILE A 104 -0.44 -3.86 5.72
N THR A 105 0.74 -3.97 5.10
CA THR A 105 1.38 -5.24 4.73
C THR A 105 2.51 -5.59 5.71
N GLY A 106 2.87 -6.87 5.83
CA GLY A 106 3.95 -7.35 6.70
C GLY A 106 3.55 -7.66 8.15
N SER A 107 2.26 -7.91 8.42
CA SER A 107 1.79 -8.37 9.73
C SER A 107 1.93 -9.90 9.86
N GLY A 108 2.64 -10.35 10.91
CA GLY A 108 2.92 -11.78 11.13
C GLY A 108 4.17 -12.26 10.39
N SER A 109 4.35 -13.59 10.32
CA SER A 109 5.54 -14.23 9.75
C SER A 109 5.35 -14.79 8.33
N ASP A 110 4.11 -14.81 7.81
CA ASP A 110 3.86 -15.25 6.44
C ASP A 110 4.37 -14.17 5.46
N PRO A 111 5.18 -14.51 4.44
CA PRO A 111 5.70 -13.52 3.50
C PRO A 111 4.66 -13.04 2.49
N VAL A 112 3.50 -13.69 2.40
CA VAL A 112 2.45 -13.43 1.42
C VAL A 112 1.19 -12.98 2.12
N LEU A 113 0.59 -13.84 2.94
CA LEU A 113 -0.68 -13.62 3.62
C LEU A 113 -0.46 -12.81 4.90
N ASN A 114 -0.13 -11.53 4.74
CA ASN A 114 0.32 -10.65 5.82
C ASN A 114 -0.31 -9.27 5.82
N TRP A 115 -1.41 -9.07 5.09
CA TRP A 115 -2.19 -7.86 5.23
C TRP A 115 -2.99 -7.87 6.52
N SER A 116 -3.06 -6.72 7.16
CA SER A 116 -3.79 -6.53 8.41
C SER A 116 -4.50 -5.19 8.39
N ASN A 117 -5.78 -5.19 8.71
CA ASN A 117 -6.49 -3.94 8.97
C ASN A 117 -6.13 -3.42 10.37
N ILE A 118 -5.80 -2.14 10.47
CA ILE A 118 -5.44 -1.47 11.72
C ILE A 118 -6.04 -0.04 11.75
N ASN A 119 -5.85 0.67 12.86
CA ASN A 119 -6.36 2.03 12.99
C ASN A 119 -5.57 2.99 12.08
N CYS A 120 -6.27 3.75 11.22
CA CYS A 120 -5.65 4.67 10.24
C CYS A 120 -4.72 5.73 10.85
N TYR A 121 -4.86 6.03 12.14
CA TYR A 121 -4.04 7.00 12.87
C TYR A 121 -2.72 6.42 13.41
N GLU A 122 -2.50 5.10 13.30
CA GLU A 122 -1.22 4.48 13.65
C GLU A 122 -0.09 4.94 12.73
N GLN A 123 1.15 4.86 13.19
CA GLN A 123 2.31 5.36 12.46
C GLN A 123 3.15 4.23 11.89
N HIS A 124 3.14 4.10 10.56
CA HIS A 124 3.93 3.13 9.81
C HIS A 124 4.72 3.83 8.72
N VAL A 125 5.77 3.15 8.22
CA VAL A 125 6.33 3.53 6.92
C VAL A 125 5.27 3.32 5.85
N TRP A 126 5.41 3.96 4.71
CA TRP A 126 4.44 3.84 3.60
C TRP A 126 5.16 3.58 2.29
N ILE A 127 4.42 2.94 1.38
CA ILE A 127 4.92 2.66 0.03
C ILE A 127 4.07 3.44 -0.97
N CYS A 128 4.72 4.26 -1.78
CA CYS A 128 4.11 4.95 -2.91
C CYS A 128 4.32 4.14 -4.19
N GLU A 129 3.33 4.17 -5.08
CA GLU A 129 3.42 3.63 -6.43
C GLU A 129 3.13 4.74 -7.44
N LYS A 130 4.00 4.84 -8.46
CA LYS A 130 3.82 5.71 -9.62
C LYS A 130 3.85 4.88 -10.89
N ARG A 131 2.70 4.74 -11.55
CA ARG A 131 2.60 4.07 -12.84
C ARG A 131 3.29 4.91 -13.92
N LEU A 132 4.14 4.28 -14.73
CA LEU A 132 4.85 4.98 -15.82
C LEU A 132 4.04 5.07 -17.11
N PHE A 133 3.01 4.25 -17.25
CA PHE A 133 2.06 4.28 -18.35
C PHE A 133 0.65 4.34 -17.74
N SER A 134 -0.02 5.48 -17.92
CA SER A 134 -1.42 5.73 -17.53
C SER A 134 -2.22 6.09 -18.77
#